data_AF-A0AAW0FXA1-F1
#
_entry.id   AF-A0AAW0FXA1-F1
#
_cell.length_a   1.000
_cell.length_b   1.000
_cell.length_c   1.000
_cell.angle_alpha   90.00
_cell.angle_beta   90.00
_cell.angle_gamma   90.00
#
_symmetry.space_group_name_H-M   'P 1'
#
loop_
_entity.id
_entity.type
_entity.pdbx_description
1 polymer ?
#
loop_
_entity_poly.entity_id
_entity_poly.type
_entity_poly.pdbx_seq_one_letter_code
_entity_poly.pdbx_strand_id
1 'polypeptide(L)'
;MNSGVNILIATSIAARGLDVKGLDLVINYDAPNHMEDYVHRVGRTGRAGKKGTAITFVTSKQERSITDLVKAMKFLQQDQIEPRLIEISNAFLKKVKSGKEKYYFGFGGRGLDNLQEIRENNRDLERKVFNEDDSNEPSTTKTFQLPDFQIIQGRANETAGPERCKYHSRIQINDLPQKTRWLVSKSDNLNKIIELTSTSITNKGQYYAPNTKIPNKSDPPKLYLLVEGLTEKSVRDANNMIRQSMIEGLEAVARDQNIAPTGKYTVNDKMVFNKEDYKYDGFVVSEIEEGFAHVQFNRPKNLNAFSTKNWQDYGEILYKLDADSSTKVILISSTVAKSFSSGLDLKDAMVLFQGGGKDDTRDFKERYDGLNKYITDFQHAIGAPARIKTPTICLLNGLNLGLALDISSATTIRVATQDAKFSIREIKVGIIADIGVLQRLPSIVNNQSRLNQYALTGENWSAQDAWDLGFVSKVVPDLKSGIDYCTELGQSINTNKAWTIQGTKNSLQQIYDGGLVQDGLKEVAIVNAFNIDNDFGPKL
;
A
#
# COMPACT_ATOMS: atom_id res chain seq x y z
N MET A 1 -13.74 -5.32 -32.29
CA MET A 1 -14.77 -4.40 -32.80
C MET A 1 -14.07 -3.26 -33.51
N ASN A 2 -14.31 -3.06 -34.80
CA ASN A 2 -13.73 -1.97 -35.57
C ASN A 2 -14.88 -0.99 -35.88
N SER A 3 -15.08 0.01 -35.03
CA SER A 3 -16.21 0.95 -35.13
C SER A 3 -16.06 1.97 -36.26
N GLY A 4 -14.93 1.98 -36.97
CA GLY A 4 -14.65 2.94 -38.03
C GLY A 4 -14.38 4.37 -37.54
N VAL A 5 -14.31 4.59 -36.23
CA VAL A 5 -14.11 5.91 -35.62
C VAL A 5 -12.67 6.04 -35.13
N ASN A 6 -11.89 6.92 -35.77
CA ASN A 6 -10.49 7.23 -35.43
C ASN A 6 -10.35 8.36 -34.39
N ILE A 7 -11.42 8.69 -33.68
CA ILE A 7 -11.48 9.78 -32.69
C ILE A 7 -11.93 9.20 -31.36
N LEU A 8 -11.13 9.44 -30.31
CA LEU A 8 -11.47 9.10 -28.93
C LEU A 8 -11.65 10.38 -28.12
N ILE A 9 -12.85 10.59 -27.60
CA ILE A 9 -13.12 11.65 -26.62
C ILE A 9 -13.10 11.00 -25.24
N ALA A 10 -12.20 11.46 -24.38
CA ALA A 10 -11.88 10.83 -23.11
C ALA A 10 -11.63 11.86 -22.02
N THR A 11 -12.12 11.61 -20.80
CA THR A 11 -11.69 12.34 -19.60
C THR A 11 -10.35 11.77 -19.10
N SER A 12 -9.70 12.45 -18.15
CA SER A 12 -8.35 12.08 -17.67
C SER A 12 -8.24 10.67 -17.07
N ILE A 13 -9.37 10.01 -16.78
CA ILE A 13 -9.44 8.63 -16.30
C ILE A 13 -8.98 7.65 -17.39
N ALA A 14 -9.32 7.92 -18.66
CA ALA A 14 -8.94 7.06 -19.78
C ALA A 14 -7.45 7.18 -20.17
N ALA A 15 -6.72 8.17 -19.64
CA ALA A 15 -5.27 8.31 -19.88
C ALA A 15 -4.44 7.28 -19.08
N ARG A 16 -5.03 6.59 -18.09
CA ARG A 16 -4.38 5.55 -17.29
C ARG A 16 -4.91 4.18 -17.72
N GLY A 17 -4.07 3.40 -18.41
CA GLY A 17 -4.38 2.01 -18.78
C GLY A 17 -4.93 1.78 -20.19
N LEU A 18 -5.11 2.83 -21.01
CA LEU A 18 -5.37 2.68 -22.44
C LEU A 18 -4.07 2.81 -23.24
N ASP A 19 -3.62 1.72 -23.84
CA ASP A 19 -2.53 1.70 -24.82
C ASP A 19 -3.08 2.01 -26.23
N VAL A 20 -3.13 3.30 -26.58
CA VAL A 20 -3.56 3.74 -27.92
C VAL A 20 -2.36 3.74 -28.86
N LYS A 21 -2.23 2.65 -29.63
CA LYS A 21 -1.18 2.49 -30.63
C LYS A 21 -1.44 3.42 -31.83
N GLY A 22 -0.46 4.27 -32.16
CA GLY A 22 -0.54 5.16 -33.33
C GLY A 22 -1.25 6.49 -33.06
N LEU A 23 -0.94 7.13 -31.92
CA LEU A 23 -1.53 8.40 -31.53
C LEU A 23 -0.92 9.61 -32.29
N ASP A 24 -1.56 10.03 -33.38
CA ASP A 24 -1.09 11.12 -34.24
C ASP A 24 -1.34 12.53 -33.67
N LEU A 25 -2.56 12.77 -33.14
CA LEU A 25 -3.00 14.06 -32.60
C LEU A 25 -3.64 13.89 -31.22
N VAL A 26 -3.20 14.71 -30.26
CA VAL A 26 -3.84 14.85 -28.95
C VAL A 26 -4.36 16.27 -28.81
N ILE A 27 -5.64 16.42 -28.47
CA ILE A 27 -6.23 17.71 -28.12
C ILE A 27 -6.60 17.68 -26.63
N ASN A 28 -5.84 18.39 -25.81
CA ASN A 28 -6.22 18.65 -24.44
C ASN A 28 -7.13 19.88 -24.41
N TYR A 29 -8.43 19.65 -24.22
CA TYR A 29 -9.40 20.73 -24.04
C TYR A 29 -9.12 21.53 -22.77
N ASP A 30 -8.78 20.83 -21.68
CA ASP A 30 -8.30 21.42 -20.42
C ASP A 30 -6.84 21.04 -20.15
N ALA A 31 -6.07 22.03 -19.70
CA ALA A 31 -4.68 21.85 -19.29
C ALA A 31 -4.57 20.85 -18.12
N PRO A 32 -3.57 19.95 -18.12
CA PRO A 32 -3.33 19.03 -17.00
C PRO A 32 -2.99 19.77 -15.70
N ASN A 33 -3.30 19.13 -14.57
CA ASN A 33 -3.07 19.69 -13.23
C ASN A 33 -1.61 19.60 -12.79
N HIS A 34 -0.85 18.66 -13.37
CA HIS A 34 0.56 18.41 -13.08
C HIS A 34 1.32 18.05 -14.37
N MET A 35 2.64 18.21 -14.34
CA MET A 35 3.53 17.97 -15.48
C MET A 35 3.50 16.50 -15.94
N GLU A 36 3.42 15.57 -15.00
CA GLU A 36 3.42 14.14 -15.22
C GLU A 36 2.16 13.73 -16.01
N ASP A 37 0.99 14.23 -15.59
CA ASP A 37 -0.27 14.03 -16.31
C ASP A 37 -0.20 14.57 -17.74
N TYR A 38 0.50 15.69 -17.96
CA TYR A 38 0.73 16.22 -19.31
C TYR A 38 1.56 15.25 -20.16
N VAL A 39 2.68 14.76 -19.65
CA VAL A 39 3.55 13.79 -20.36
C VAL A 39 2.80 12.49 -20.68
N HIS A 40 1.95 12.02 -19.76
CA HIS A 40 1.10 10.85 -19.99
C HIS A 40 0.01 11.11 -21.04
N ARG A 41 -0.72 12.24 -20.99
CA ARG A 41 -1.80 12.57 -21.94
C ARG A 41 -1.30 12.77 -23.37
N VAL A 42 -0.14 13.39 -23.56
CA VAL A 42 0.43 13.59 -24.91
C VAL A 42 1.09 12.33 -25.47
N GLY A 43 1.08 11.24 -24.70
CA GLY A 43 1.37 9.89 -25.17
C GLY A 43 2.86 9.61 -25.39
N ARG A 44 3.72 9.86 -24.38
CA ARG A 44 5.15 9.45 -24.46
C ARG A 44 5.31 7.95 -24.79
N THR A 45 4.51 7.10 -24.14
CA THR A 45 4.54 5.64 -24.30
C THR A 45 3.65 5.17 -25.47
N GLY A 46 2.43 5.72 -25.62
CA GLY A 46 1.48 5.33 -26.68
C GLY A 46 1.93 5.69 -28.11
N ARG A 47 2.87 6.64 -28.26
CA ARG A 47 3.48 6.97 -29.56
C ARG A 47 4.61 6.02 -29.98
N ALA A 48 5.07 5.13 -29.09
CA ALA A 48 6.14 4.16 -29.36
C ALA A 48 7.36 4.79 -30.07
N GLY A 49 7.78 5.97 -29.62
CA GLY A 49 8.92 6.71 -30.19
C GLY A 49 8.64 7.53 -31.45
N LYS A 50 7.44 7.45 -32.04
CA LYS A 50 7.03 8.31 -33.17
C LYS A 50 6.75 9.74 -32.71
N LYS A 51 6.99 10.71 -33.61
CA LYS A 51 6.56 12.11 -33.40
C LYS A 51 5.05 12.22 -33.63
N GLY A 52 4.40 13.13 -32.92
CA GLY A 52 2.98 13.46 -33.08
C GLY A 52 2.67 14.84 -32.53
N THR A 53 1.50 15.37 -32.84
CA THR A 53 1.11 16.73 -32.46
C THR A 53 0.26 16.71 -31.19
N ALA A 54 0.54 17.60 -30.25
CA ALA A 54 -0.30 17.80 -29.08
C ALA A 54 -0.69 19.28 -28.99
N ILE A 55 -2.00 19.56 -28.96
CA ILE A 55 -2.56 20.88 -28.80
C ILE A 55 -3.19 20.95 -27.41
N THR A 56 -2.78 21.92 -26.61
CA THR A 56 -3.36 22.13 -25.27
C THR A 56 -3.92 23.53 -25.19
N PHE A 57 -5.22 23.63 -24.95
CA PHE A 57 -5.87 24.92 -24.72
C PHE A 57 -5.58 25.38 -23.29
N VAL A 58 -5.20 26.65 -23.17
CA VAL A 58 -4.94 27.33 -21.89
C VAL A 58 -5.56 28.71 -21.93
N THR A 59 -6.02 29.18 -20.78
CA THR A 59 -6.46 30.57 -20.58
C THR A 59 -5.40 31.33 -19.78
N SER A 60 -5.35 32.65 -19.91
CA SER A 60 -4.40 33.50 -19.17
C SER A 60 -4.56 33.41 -17.64
N LYS A 61 -5.69 32.91 -17.14
CA LYS A 61 -5.94 32.70 -15.71
C LYS A 61 -5.29 31.42 -15.16
N GLN A 62 -4.87 30.48 -16.02
CA GLN A 62 -4.28 29.20 -15.63
C GLN A 62 -2.76 29.30 -15.43
N GLU A 63 -2.31 30.28 -14.66
CA GLU A 63 -0.88 30.61 -14.49
C GLU A 63 -0.03 29.43 -13.97
N ARG A 64 -0.59 28.60 -13.08
CA ARG A 64 0.07 27.38 -12.57
C ARG A 64 0.25 26.32 -13.65
N SER A 65 -0.82 25.93 -14.34
CA SER A 65 -0.76 24.93 -15.41
C SER A 65 0.12 25.40 -16.57
N ILE A 66 0.10 26.69 -16.92
CA ILE A 66 1.02 27.28 -17.90
C ILE A 66 2.47 27.14 -17.45
N THR A 67 2.76 27.35 -16.16
CA THR A 67 4.12 27.18 -15.62
C THR A 67 4.60 25.73 -15.74
N ASP A 68 3.74 24.74 -15.46
CA ASP A 68 4.07 23.32 -15.62
C ASP A 68 4.28 22.94 -17.10
N LEU A 69 3.46 23.48 -18.01
CA LEU A 69 3.60 23.27 -19.45
C LEU A 69 4.89 23.86 -20.01
N VAL A 70 5.25 25.09 -19.65
CA VAL A 70 6.50 25.74 -20.08
C VAL A 70 7.71 24.93 -19.58
N LYS A 71 7.67 24.42 -18.35
CA LYS A 71 8.71 23.53 -17.83
C LYS A 71 8.80 22.22 -18.60
N ALA A 72 7.66 21.58 -18.87
CA ALA A 72 7.61 20.34 -19.65
C ALA A 72 8.19 20.55 -21.05
N MET A 73 7.82 21.64 -21.73
CA MET A 73 8.32 21.98 -23.07
C MET A 73 9.83 22.26 -23.07
N LYS A 74 10.36 22.94 -22.05
CA LYS A 74 11.81 23.14 -21.87
C LYS A 74 12.55 21.82 -21.61
N PHE A 75 12.00 20.96 -20.75
CA PHE A 75 12.55 19.63 -20.48
C PHE A 75 12.60 18.75 -21.74
N LEU A 76 11.57 18.84 -22.57
CA LEU A 76 11.47 18.16 -23.86
C LEU A 76 12.27 18.86 -24.99
N GLN A 77 13.10 19.86 -24.65
CA GLN A 77 13.94 20.62 -25.58
C GLN A 77 13.15 21.13 -26.80
N GLN A 78 11.94 21.66 -26.57
CA GLN A 78 11.16 22.25 -27.66
C GLN A 78 11.76 23.59 -28.06
N ASP A 79 12.11 23.72 -29.34
CA ASP A 79 12.86 24.86 -29.87
C ASP A 79 12.06 26.18 -29.92
N GLN A 80 10.73 26.10 -29.83
CA GLN A 80 9.84 27.28 -29.87
C GLN A 80 8.71 27.15 -28.84
N ILE A 81 8.82 27.89 -27.73
CA ILE A 81 7.74 28.09 -26.76
C ILE A 81 7.21 29.50 -26.95
N GLU A 82 5.90 29.64 -27.10
CA GLU A 82 5.21 30.93 -27.26
C GLU A 82 5.64 31.93 -26.15
N PRO A 83 6.23 33.10 -26.50
CA PRO A 83 6.76 34.06 -25.54
C PRO A 83 5.77 34.46 -24.43
N ARG A 84 4.49 34.60 -24.78
CA ARG A 84 3.44 34.94 -23.81
C ARG A 84 3.29 33.91 -22.68
N LEU A 85 3.52 32.63 -22.96
CA LEU A 85 3.46 31.58 -21.92
C LEU A 85 4.65 31.67 -20.97
N ILE A 86 5.83 32.04 -21.48
CA ILE A 86 7.03 32.26 -20.69
C ILE A 86 6.84 33.47 -19.76
N GLU A 87 6.24 34.55 -20.25
CA GLU A 87 5.92 35.73 -19.45
C GLU A 87 4.95 35.41 -18.30
N ILE A 88 3.86 34.68 -18.58
CA ILE A 88 2.90 34.24 -17.56
C ILE A 88 3.59 33.36 -16.52
N SER A 89 4.42 32.42 -16.96
CA SER A 89 5.16 31.53 -16.07
C SER A 89 6.13 32.30 -15.17
N ASN A 90 6.89 33.25 -15.71
CA ASN A 90 7.81 34.08 -14.93
C ASN A 90 7.07 34.98 -13.93
N ALA A 91 5.94 35.57 -14.33
CA ALA A 91 5.11 36.38 -13.44
C ALA A 91 4.57 35.56 -12.26
N PHE A 92 4.10 34.34 -12.52
CA PHE A 92 3.64 33.41 -11.49
C PHE A 92 4.78 33.01 -10.53
N LEU A 93 5.94 32.61 -11.07
CA LEU A 93 7.10 32.25 -10.25
C LEU A 93 7.59 33.41 -9.37
N LYS A 94 7.43 34.67 -9.80
CA LYS A 94 7.70 35.86 -8.98
C LYS A 94 6.68 36.01 -7.83
N LYS A 95 5.40 35.71 -8.05
CA LYS A 95 4.38 35.67 -6.98
C LYS A 95 4.69 34.57 -5.95
N VAL A 96 5.15 33.41 -6.41
CA VAL A 96 5.61 32.30 -5.55
C VAL A 96 6.82 32.71 -4.72
N LYS A 97 7.83 33.31 -5.35
CA LYS A 97 9.05 33.76 -4.66
C LYS A 97 8.78 34.85 -3.61
N SER A 98 7.77 35.68 -3.84
CA SER A 98 7.33 36.71 -2.88
C SER A 98 6.35 36.20 -1.82
N GLY A 99 6.05 34.89 -1.81
CA GLY A 99 5.17 34.26 -0.83
C GLY A 99 3.68 34.57 -1.02
N LYS A 100 3.30 35.29 -2.09
CA LYS A 100 1.91 35.62 -2.41
C LYS A 100 1.13 34.44 -2.98
N GLU A 101 1.83 33.42 -3.46
CA GLU A 101 1.27 32.19 -4.00
C GLU A 101 2.05 30.97 -3.51
N LYS A 102 1.37 29.85 -3.29
CA LYS A 102 2.02 28.56 -2.99
C LYS A 102 2.12 27.74 -4.26
N TYR A 103 3.30 27.21 -4.54
CA TYR A 103 3.53 26.35 -5.69
C TYR A 103 4.45 25.21 -5.26
N TYR A 104 3.91 24.00 -5.29
CA TYR A 104 4.61 22.79 -4.93
C TYR A 104 5.26 22.22 -6.19
N PHE A 105 6.57 22.02 -6.15
CA PHE A 105 7.28 21.34 -7.23
C PHE A 105 6.90 19.86 -7.19
N GLY A 106 6.41 19.30 -8.31
CA GLY A 106 6.49 17.87 -8.55
C GLY A 106 7.94 17.41 -8.40
N PHE A 107 8.14 16.14 -8.04
CA PHE A 107 9.42 15.54 -7.61
C PHE A 107 10.62 16.01 -8.45
N GLY A 108 11.31 17.06 -7.99
CA GLY A 108 12.19 17.82 -8.86
C GLY A 108 12.73 19.09 -8.22
N GLY A 109 13.47 18.94 -7.11
CA GLY A 109 14.27 20.01 -6.52
C GLY A 109 15.46 19.43 -5.76
N ARG A 110 16.68 19.93 -6.05
CA ARG A 110 17.99 19.77 -5.36
C ARG A 110 18.41 18.40 -4.78
N GLY A 111 17.76 17.30 -5.17
CA GLY A 111 18.19 15.95 -4.78
C GLY A 111 19.26 15.34 -5.68
N LEU A 112 19.44 15.85 -6.90
CA LEU A 112 20.36 15.27 -7.88
C LEU A 112 21.83 15.68 -7.65
N ASP A 113 22.07 16.91 -7.20
CA ASP A 113 23.44 17.39 -6.94
C ASP A 113 24.04 16.70 -5.70
N ASN A 114 23.23 16.46 -4.65
CA ASN A 114 23.66 15.74 -3.45
C ASN A 114 23.85 14.23 -3.66
N LEU A 115 23.28 13.64 -4.72
CA LEU A 115 23.45 12.20 -5.03
C LEU A 115 24.84 11.89 -5.59
N GLN A 116 25.54 12.89 -6.13
CA GLN A 116 26.90 12.73 -6.65
C GLN A 116 27.92 12.81 -5.51
N GLU A 117 27.71 13.76 -4.58
CA GLU A 117 28.51 13.95 -3.36
C GLU A 117 28.39 12.76 -2.39
N ILE A 118 27.17 12.23 -2.21
CA ILE A 118 26.91 11.03 -1.39
C ILE A 118 27.54 9.78 -2.02
N ARG A 119 27.57 9.68 -3.36
CA ARG A 119 28.19 8.55 -4.07
C ARG A 119 29.72 8.58 -3.98
N GLU A 120 30.33 9.76 -4.02
CA GLU A 120 31.78 9.91 -3.87
C GLU A 120 32.21 9.60 -2.43
N ASN A 121 31.48 10.12 -1.43
CA ASN A 121 31.75 9.82 -0.01
C ASN A 121 31.55 8.34 0.34
N ASN A 122 30.51 7.68 -0.18
CA ASN A 122 30.30 6.25 0.08
C ASN A 122 31.38 5.37 -0.56
N ARG A 123 31.92 5.78 -1.72
CA ARG A 123 32.96 5.03 -2.43
C ARG A 123 34.33 5.13 -1.76
N ASP A 124 34.60 6.27 -1.10
CA ASP A 124 35.81 6.47 -0.28
C ASP A 124 35.69 5.82 1.11
N LEU A 125 34.46 5.69 1.65
CA LEU A 125 34.17 4.89 2.83
C LEU A 125 34.31 3.39 2.56
N GLU A 126 33.78 2.89 1.42
CA GLU A 126 33.92 1.49 1.01
C GLU A 126 35.39 1.09 0.77
N ARG A 127 36.23 1.98 0.23
CA ARG A 127 37.67 1.72 0.10
C ARG A 127 38.43 1.63 1.43
N LYS A 128 37.95 2.32 2.47
CA LYS A 128 38.58 2.32 3.80
C LYS A 128 38.14 1.15 4.68
N VAL A 129 36.97 0.58 4.40
CA VAL A 129 36.40 -0.55 5.16
C VAL A 129 36.94 -1.91 4.71
N PHE A 130 37.41 -2.04 3.46
CA PHE A 130 37.80 -3.33 2.87
C PHE A 130 39.29 -3.69 2.87
N ASN A 131 40.15 -2.95 3.58
CA ASN A 131 41.53 -3.38 3.80
C ASN A 131 41.87 -3.50 5.28
N GLU A 132 42.24 -4.75 5.64
CA GLU A 132 42.98 -5.24 6.82
C GLU A 132 42.17 -5.78 8.03
N ASP A 133 41.96 -7.11 7.94
CA ASP A 133 42.28 -8.19 8.89
C ASP A 133 41.63 -8.30 10.29
N ASP A 134 40.76 -9.32 10.36
CA ASP A 134 40.53 -10.35 11.39
C ASP A 134 40.58 -10.01 12.89
N SER A 135 39.42 -10.12 13.55
CA SER A 135 39.19 -11.19 14.55
C SER A 135 37.74 -11.26 15.08
N ASN A 136 37.10 -12.41 14.78
CA ASN A 136 36.08 -13.17 15.53
C ASN A 136 34.91 -12.46 16.25
N GLU A 137 33.73 -12.52 15.61
CA GLU A 137 32.46 -12.92 16.26
C GLU A 137 31.59 -13.74 15.26
N PRO A 138 30.93 -14.84 15.68
CA PRO A 138 30.18 -15.69 14.76
C PRO A 138 28.76 -15.15 14.53
N SER A 139 28.53 -14.51 13.38
CA SER A 139 27.18 -14.34 12.82
C SER A 139 26.90 -15.47 11.83
N THR A 140 25.93 -16.33 12.14
CA THR A 140 25.40 -17.30 11.18
C THR A 140 24.43 -16.61 10.23
N THR A 141 24.94 -15.78 9.32
CA THR A 141 24.19 -15.29 8.17
C THR A 141 24.51 -16.21 7.00
N LYS A 142 23.56 -17.06 6.57
CA LYS A 142 23.74 -17.89 5.37
C LYS A 142 23.71 -16.98 4.13
N THR A 143 24.87 -16.69 3.55
CA THR A 143 24.99 -15.94 2.30
C THR A 143 24.55 -16.81 1.12
N PHE A 144 23.44 -16.48 0.46
CA PHE A 144 23.03 -17.16 -0.77
C PHE A 144 23.89 -16.67 -1.94
N GLN A 145 24.77 -17.54 -2.47
CA GLN A 145 25.52 -17.23 -3.70
C GLN A 145 24.60 -17.36 -4.93
N LEU A 146 24.08 -16.24 -5.41
CA LEU A 146 23.38 -16.15 -6.70
C LEU A 146 24.38 -15.80 -7.81
N PRO A 147 24.20 -16.33 -9.04
CA PRO A 147 25.10 -16.04 -10.14
C PRO A 147 25.11 -14.55 -10.51
N ASP A 148 26.22 -14.10 -11.09
CA ASP A 148 26.28 -12.78 -11.67
C ASP A 148 25.46 -12.66 -12.94
N PHE A 149 24.54 -11.70 -12.95
CA PHE A 149 23.69 -11.46 -14.10
C PHE A 149 24.50 -10.83 -15.22
N GLN A 150 24.78 -11.61 -16.26
CA GLN A 150 25.51 -11.13 -17.42
C GLN A 150 24.70 -10.08 -18.17
N ILE A 151 25.32 -8.94 -18.44
CA ILE A 151 24.76 -7.88 -19.28
C ILE A 151 25.44 -7.97 -20.63
N ILE A 152 24.65 -8.08 -21.69
CA ILE A 152 25.12 -8.23 -23.06
C ILE A 152 24.80 -6.94 -23.81
N GLN A 153 25.82 -6.36 -24.43
CA GLN A 153 25.65 -5.26 -25.36
C GLN A 153 25.19 -5.80 -26.72
N GLY A 154 24.03 -5.38 -27.17
CA GLY A 154 23.38 -5.92 -28.36
C GLY A 154 21.88 -6.03 -28.20
N ARG A 155 21.22 -6.56 -29.23
CA ARG A 155 19.77 -6.80 -29.22
C ARG A 155 19.51 -8.24 -28.77
N ALA A 156 18.46 -8.43 -27.98
CA ALA A 156 17.93 -9.77 -27.74
C ALA A 156 17.26 -10.27 -29.03
N ASN A 157 17.59 -11.48 -29.46
CA ASN A 157 17.05 -12.08 -30.69
C ASN A 157 15.57 -12.47 -30.54
N GLU A 158 15.08 -12.54 -29.30
CA GLU A 158 13.74 -12.99 -28.89
C GLU A 158 12.66 -11.90 -28.98
N THR A 159 13.00 -10.72 -29.51
CA THR A 159 12.11 -9.57 -29.63
C THR A 159 12.03 -9.12 -31.09
N ALA A 160 10.85 -9.26 -31.72
CA ALA A 160 10.58 -8.78 -33.08
C ALA A 160 9.95 -7.38 -33.01
N GLY A 161 10.77 -6.32 -33.02
CA GLY A 161 10.30 -4.93 -33.02
C GLY A 161 11.36 -3.94 -33.52
N PRO A 162 10.99 -2.82 -34.18
CA PRO A 162 11.94 -1.89 -34.76
C PRO A 162 12.46 -0.89 -33.69
N GLU A 163 13.64 -1.19 -33.12
CA GLU A 163 14.58 -0.31 -32.37
C GLU A 163 14.23 0.06 -30.89
N ARG A 164 15.13 0.16 -29.89
CA ARG A 164 16.61 0.05 -29.79
C ARG A 164 17.10 -0.16 -28.31
N CYS A 165 16.70 -1.24 -27.63
CA CYS A 165 17.41 -1.62 -26.39
C CYS A 165 18.86 -2.00 -26.77
N LYS A 166 19.85 -1.35 -26.15
CA LYS A 166 21.27 -1.55 -26.45
C LYS A 166 21.92 -2.60 -25.56
N TYR A 167 21.29 -2.88 -24.41
CA TYR A 167 21.77 -3.83 -23.44
C TYR A 167 20.62 -4.71 -23.00
N HIS A 168 20.91 -5.99 -22.75
CA HIS A 168 19.94 -6.89 -22.15
C HIS A 168 20.61 -7.88 -21.19
N SER A 169 19.79 -8.47 -20.31
CA SER A 169 20.18 -9.55 -19.42
C SER A 169 19.08 -10.63 -19.41
N ARG A 170 19.49 -11.89 -19.28
CA ARG A 170 18.58 -13.04 -19.15
C ARG A 170 18.77 -13.63 -17.78
N ILE A 171 17.71 -13.61 -16.98
CA ILE A 171 17.73 -14.09 -15.61
C ILE A 171 16.88 -15.35 -15.53
N GLN A 172 17.53 -16.51 -15.43
CA GLN A 172 16.82 -17.79 -15.35
C GLN A 172 16.14 -17.93 -13.99
N ILE A 173 14.81 -18.14 -14.00
CA ILE A 173 14.00 -18.26 -12.78
C ILE A 173 13.33 -19.64 -12.64
N ASN A 174 13.44 -20.48 -13.66
CA ASN A 174 12.81 -21.81 -13.70
C ASN A 174 13.15 -22.66 -12.47
N ASP A 175 14.44 -22.73 -12.13
CA ASP A 175 14.94 -23.65 -11.11
C ASP A 175 14.89 -23.05 -9.68
N LEU A 176 14.41 -21.80 -9.54
CA LEU A 176 14.13 -21.20 -8.24
C LEU A 176 12.93 -21.92 -7.58
N PRO A 177 12.86 -21.98 -6.24
CA PRO A 177 11.67 -22.45 -5.54
C PRO A 177 10.42 -21.68 -5.97
N GLN A 178 9.25 -22.33 -5.94
CA GLN A 178 8.00 -21.75 -6.46
C GLN A 178 7.66 -20.38 -5.84
N LYS A 179 7.82 -20.23 -4.52
CA LYS A 179 7.60 -18.95 -3.82
C LYS A 179 8.56 -17.85 -4.31
N THR A 180 9.85 -18.17 -4.42
CA THR A 180 10.87 -17.26 -4.94
C THR A 180 10.58 -16.86 -6.39
N ARG A 181 10.22 -17.84 -7.24
CA ARG A 181 9.89 -17.62 -8.64
C ARG A 181 8.69 -16.69 -8.81
N TRP A 182 7.65 -16.86 -8.00
CA TRP A 182 6.46 -16.01 -8.00
C TRP A 182 6.79 -14.57 -7.62
N LEU A 183 7.59 -14.36 -6.56
CA LEU A 183 7.98 -13.04 -6.07
C LEU A 183 8.74 -12.23 -7.13
N VAL A 184 9.65 -12.87 -7.86
CA VAL A 184 10.45 -12.21 -8.91
C VAL A 184 9.69 -11.99 -10.21
N SER A 185 8.58 -12.71 -10.44
CA SER A 185 7.76 -12.58 -11.65
C SER A 185 6.43 -11.83 -11.44
N LYS A 186 6.13 -11.36 -10.21
CA LYS A 186 4.88 -10.67 -9.87
C LYS A 186 4.81 -9.30 -10.54
N SER A 187 3.67 -8.97 -11.16
CA SER A 187 3.46 -7.71 -11.89
C SER A 187 3.78 -6.46 -11.07
N ASP A 188 3.34 -6.39 -9.81
CA ASP A 188 3.59 -5.21 -8.96
C ASP A 188 5.08 -4.99 -8.72
N ASN A 189 5.82 -6.08 -8.48
CA ASN A 189 7.26 -6.04 -8.24
C ASN A 189 8.01 -5.67 -9.54
N LEU A 190 7.64 -6.30 -10.65
CA LEU A 190 8.21 -5.99 -11.96
C LEU A 190 7.93 -4.56 -12.40
N ASN A 191 6.72 -4.05 -12.19
CA ASN A 191 6.34 -2.67 -12.54
C ASN A 191 7.16 -1.65 -11.74
N LYS A 192 7.36 -1.92 -10.44
CA LYS A 192 8.22 -1.09 -9.58
C LYS A 192 9.67 -1.05 -10.09
N ILE A 193 10.21 -2.19 -10.50
CA ILE A 193 11.58 -2.27 -11.05
C ILE A 193 11.64 -1.53 -12.39
N ILE A 194 10.71 -1.81 -13.31
CA ILE A 194 10.57 -1.14 -14.62
C ILE A 194 10.53 0.39 -14.46
N GLU A 195 9.75 0.89 -13.51
CA GLU A 195 9.62 2.32 -13.21
C GLU A 195 10.93 2.93 -12.71
N LEU A 196 11.56 2.29 -11.72
CA LEU A 196 12.78 2.81 -11.07
C LEU A 196 14.02 2.74 -11.97
N THR A 197 14.09 1.75 -12.88
CA THR A 197 15.29 1.51 -13.69
C THR A 197 15.12 1.90 -15.14
N SER A 198 13.91 2.27 -15.57
CA SER A 198 13.60 2.57 -16.99
C SER A 198 13.97 1.43 -17.94
N THR A 199 13.77 0.19 -17.49
CA THR A 199 14.00 -1.04 -18.28
C THR A 199 12.67 -1.65 -18.70
N SER A 200 12.71 -2.49 -19.74
CA SER A 200 11.63 -3.42 -20.07
C SER A 200 11.95 -4.76 -19.43
N ILE A 201 11.00 -5.36 -18.72
CA ILE A 201 11.15 -6.71 -18.16
C ILE A 201 10.01 -7.58 -18.66
N THR A 202 10.33 -8.69 -19.31
CA THR A 202 9.33 -9.62 -19.87
C THR A 202 9.59 -11.05 -19.44
N ASN A 203 8.51 -11.79 -19.15
CA ASN A 203 8.58 -13.24 -18.93
C ASN A 203 8.75 -13.95 -20.28
N LYS A 204 9.77 -14.81 -20.38
CA LYS A 204 10.08 -15.58 -21.60
C LYS A 204 10.33 -17.05 -21.25
N GLY A 205 10.09 -17.92 -22.23
CA GLY A 205 10.23 -19.37 -22.07
C GLY A 205 9.03 -20.02 -21.38
N GLN A 206 9.17 -21.31 -21.10
CA GLN A 206 8.16 -22.15 -20.48
C GLN A 206 8.70 -22.73 -19.16
N TYR A 207 7.82 -22.91 -18.18
CA TYR A 207 8.21 -23.57 -16.94
C TYR A 207 8.38 -25.08 -17.15
N TYR A 208 9.52 -25.61 -16.69
CA TYR A 208 9.83 -27.04 -16.65
C TYR A 208 10.02 -27.46 -15.19
N ALA A 209 9.23 -28.43 -14.74
CA ALA A 209 9.33 -28.95 -13.38
C ALA A 209 10.68 -29.66 -13.14
N PRO A 210 11.19 -29.71 -11.90
CA PRO A 210 12.40 -30.45 -11.57
C PRO A 210 12.31 -31.92 -12.04
N ASN A 211 13.40 -32.47 -12.57
CA ASN A 211 13.50 -33.83 -13.12
C ASN A 211 12.66 -34.12 -14.39
N THR A 212 12.17 -33.09 -15.09
CA THR A 212 11.61 -33.23 -16.44
C THR A 212 12.69 -33.18 -17.53
N LYS A 213 12.36 -33.67 -18.74
CA LYS A 213 13.30 -33.71 -19.88
C LYS A 213 13.92 -32.33 -20.14
N ILE A 214 15.23 -32.28 -20.30
CA ILE A 214 15.95 -31.04 -20.67
C ILE A 214 15.42 -30.61 -22.04
N PRO A 215 15.01 -29.34 -22.23
CA PRO A 215 14.50 -28.86 -23.51
C PRO A 215 15.56 -29.07 -24.60
N ASN A 216 15.18 -29.70 -25.72
CA ASN A 216 16.04 -29.79 -26.90
C ASN A 216 16.10 -28.42 -27.62
N LYS A 217 16.99 -28.25 -28.61
CA LYS A 217 17.08 -27.01 -29.41
C LYS A 217 15.76 -26.59 -30.10
N SER A 218 14.82 -27.52 -30.26
CA SER A 218 13.50 -27.30 -30.88
C SER A 218 12.41 -26.95 -29.86
N ASP A 219 12.66 -27.12 -28.57
CA ASP A 219 11.68 -26.87 -27.50
C ASP A 219 11.80 -25.43 -26.96
N PRO A 220 10.72 -24.83 -26.41
CA PRO A 220 10.80 -23.51 -25.77
C PRO A 220 11.82 -23.50 -24.62
N PRO A 221 12.62 -22.43 -24.47
CA PRO A 221 13.62 -22.34 -23.40
C PRO A 221 12.97 -22.38 -22.01
N LYS A 222 13.73 -22.81 -20.99
CA LYS A 222 13.31 -22.74 -19.59
C LYS A 222 12.92 -21.32 -19.19
N LEU A 223 11.95 -21.17 -18.29
CA LEU A 223 11.43 -19.87 -17.85
C LEU A 223 12.54 -18.92 -17.35
N TYR A 224 12.58 -17.71 -17.93
CA TYR A 224 13.51 -16.64 -17.58
C TYR A 224 12.87 -15.25 -17.71
N LEU A 225 13.45 -14.28 -17.02
CA LEU A 225 13.16 -12.85 -17.20
C LEU A 225 14.13 -12.28 -18.24
N LEU A 226 13.58 -11.62 -19.26
CA LEU A 226 14.34 -10.81 -20.20
C LEU A 226 14.27 -9.36 -19.76
N VAL A 227 15.41 -8.81 -19.33
CA VAL A 227 15.57 -7.41 -18.92
C VAL A 227 16.27 -6.66 -20.06
N GLU A 228 15.64 -5.62 -20.60
CA GLU A 228 16.15 -4.85 -21.73
C GLU A 228 16.21 -3.36 -21.36
N GLY A 229 17.31 -2.68 -21.72
CA GLY A 229 17.51 -1.28 -21.39
C GLY A 229 18.33 -0.51 -22.42
N LEU A 230 18.25 0.82 -22.36
CA LEU A 230 19.02 1.72 -23.23
C LEU A 230 20.48 1.86 -22.79
N THR A 231 20.76 1.65 -21.50
CA THR A 231 22.10 1.77 -20.91
C THR A 231 22.47 0.50 -20.15
N GLU A 232 23.76 0.21 -20.07
CA GLU A 232 24.26 -0.91 -19.26
C GLU A 232 23.88 -0.72 -17.79
N LYS A 233 23.96 0.53 -17.30
CA LYS A 233 23.60 0.91 -15.93
C LYS A 233 22.13 0.60 -15.60
N SER A 234 21.19 0.95 -16.47
CA SER A 234 19.76 0.64 -16.24
C SER A 234 19.50 -0.86 -16.13
N VAL A 235 20.17 -1.67 -16.97
CA VAL A 235 20.05 -3.14 -16.89
C VAL A 235 20.72 -3.67 -15.62
N ARG A 236 21.86 -3.11 -15.22
CA ARG A 236 22.57 -3.46 -13.98
C ARG A 236 21.75 -3.16 -12.73
N ASP A 237 21.12 -1.99 -12.67
CA ASP A 237 20.27 -1.59 -11.55
C ASP A 237 19.03 -2.49 -11.45
N ALA A 238 18.40 -2.81 -12.59
CA ALA A 238 17.28 -3.75 -12.63
C ALA A 238 17.68 -5.16 -12.18
N ASN A 239 18.83 -5.64 -12.66
CA ASN A 239 19.43 -6.90 -12.26
C ASN A 239 19.67 -6.96 -10.74
N ASN A 240 20.20 -5.90 -10.13
CA ASN A 240 20.41 -5.85 -8.68
C ASN A 240 19.10 -5.90 -7.88
N MET A 241 18.05 -5.21 -8.35
CA MET A 241 16.74 -5.25 -7.68
C MET A 241 16.06 -6.62 -7.81
N ILE A 242 16.19 -7.27 -8.97
CA ILE A 242 15.72 -8.65 -9.15
C ILE A 242 16.52 -9.61 -8.26
N ARG A 243 17.84 -9.41 -8.10
CA ARG A 243 18.67 -10.19 -7.17
C ARG A 243 18.16 -10.06 -5.74
N GLN A 244 17.85 -8.86 -5.30
CA GLN A 244 17.33 -8.62 -3.96
C GLN A 244 16.00 -9.35 -3.74
N SER A 245 15.10 -9.29 -4.73
CA SER A 245 13.84 -10.05 -4.72
C SER A 245 14.06 -11.57 -4.69
N MET A 246 15.12 -12.08 -5.33
CA MET A 246 15.50 -13.50 -5.24
C MET A 246 15.98 -13.88 -3.86
N ILE A 247 16.82 -13.05 -3.23
CA ILE A 247 17.34 -13.30 -1.88
C ILE A 247 16.19 -13.35 -0.88
N GLU A 248 15.31 -12.36 -0.90
CA GLU A 248 14.10 -12.30 -0.06
C GLU A 248 13.23 -13.56 -0.24
N GLY A 249 13.04 -13.98 -1.49
CA GLY A 249 12.28 -15.19 -1.79
C GLY A 249 12.97 -16.48 -1.37
N LEU A 250 14.30 -16.55 -1.39
CA LEU A 250 15.07 -17.73 -0.96
C LEU A 250 15.16 -17.81 0.56
N GLU A 251 15.30 -16.68 1.25
CA GLU A 251 15.25 -16.59 2.71
C GLU A 251 13.89 -17.02 3.27
N ALA A 252 12.80 -16.65 2.58
CA ALA A 252 11.47 -17.13 2.92
C ALA A 252 11.36 -18.66 2.81
N VAL A 253 11.93 -19.24 1.76
CA VAL A 253 11.92 -20.70 1.54
C VAL A 253 12.83 -21.43 2.53
N ALA A 254 14.00 -20.87 2.88
CA ALA A 254 14.89 -21.47 3.86
C ALA A 254 14.31 -21.43 5.28
N ARG A 255 13.56 -20.38 5.62
CA ARG A 255 12.76 -20.33 6.86
C ARG A 255 11.72 -21.45 6.90
N ASP A 256 11.07 -21.74 5.78
CA ASP A 256 10.09 -22.83 5.67
C ASP A 256 10.75 -24.24 5.71
N GLN A 257 11.99 -24.40 5.24
CA GLN A 257 12.70 -25.68 5.17
C GLN A 257 13.39 -26.12 6.48
N ASN A 258 13.69 -25.21 7.40
CA ASN A 258 14.19 -25.54 8.74
C ASN A 258 13.11 -26.16 9.65
N ILE A 259 11.91 -26.36 9.13
CA ILE A 259 10.83 -27.14 9.73
C ILE A 259 10.80 -28.48 8.99
N ALA A 260 11.53 -29.48 9.50
CA ALA A 260 11.60 -30.79 8.87
C ALA A 260 10.21 -31.50 8.88
N PRO A 261 9.77 -32.10 7.76
CA PRO A 261 8.42 -32.64 7.63
C PRO A 261 8.35 -34.14 7.98
N THR A 262 7.39 -34.54 8.80
CA THR A 262 6.90 -35.93 8.85
C THR A 262 5.58 -36.03 8.09
N GLY A 263 5.56 -36.85 7.04
CA GLY A 263 4.34 -37.39 6.44
C GLY A 263 3.98 -36.82 5.06
N LYS A 264 3.66 -37.74 4.14
CA LYS A 264 3.04 -37.44 2.83
C LYS A 264 1.72 -36.70 3.06
N TYR A 265 1.61 -35.44 2.63
CA TYR A 265 0.33 -34.75 2.64
C TYR A 265 -0.47 -35.06 1.38
N THR A 266 -1.59 -35.76 1.62
CA THR A 266 -2.78 -35.68 0.77
C THR A 266 -3.27 -34.23 0.83
N VAL A 267 -3.78 -33.70 -0.28
CA VAL A 267 -4.44 -32.38 -0.32
C VAL A 267 -5.64 -32.43 0.62
N ASN A 268 -5.49 -32.02 1.89
CA ASN A 268 -6.61 -31.83 2.84
C ASN A 268 -6.26 -31.19 4.19
N ASP A 269 -5.16 -30.45 4.36
CA ASP A 269 -4.93 -29.70 5.61
C ASP A 269 -5.28 -28.23 5.42
N LYS A 270 -6.47 -27.87 5.90
CA LYS A 270 -6.81 -26.49 6.26
C LYS A 270 -5.69 -25.95 7.16
N MET A 271 -5.20 -24.73 6.92
CA MET A 271 -4.47 -23.99 7.95
C MET A 271 -5.45 -23.81 9.10
N VAL A 272 -5.32 -24.63 10.15
CA VAL A 272 -6.16 -24.56 11.33
C VAL A 272 -5.56 -23.49 12.24
N PHE A 273 -6.41 -22.58 12.74
CA PHE A 273 -5.98 -21.59 13.71
C PHE A 273 -5.23 -22.25 14.87
N ASN A 274 -4.01 -21.79 15.14
CA ASN A 274 -3.24 -22.22 16.29
C ASN A 274 -3.05 -21.06 17.27
N LYS A 275 -3.67 -21.17 18.44
CA LYS A 275 -3.58 -20.16 19.49
C LYS A 275 -2.14 -19.86 19.92
N GLU A 276 -1.24 -20.86 19.86
CA GLU A 276 0.16 -20.69 20.26
C GLU A 276 0.93 -19.71 19.37
N ASP A 277 0.43 -19.45 18.16
CA ASP A 277 1.01 -18.49 17.23
C ASP A 277 0.69 -17.04 17.59
N TYR A 278 -0.15 -16.79 18.60
CA TYR A 278 -0.64 -15.47 18.97
C TYR A 278 -0.35 -15.11 20.43
N LYS A 279 0.94 -15.04 20.78
CA LYS A 279 1.41 -14.65 22.12
C LYS A 279 1.79 -13.17 22.14
N TYR A 280 0.89 -12.33 22.66
CA TYR A 280 1.09 -10.89 22.77
C TYR A 280 0.69 -10.40 24.15
N ASP A 281 1.55 -9.62 24.83
CA ASP A 281 1.32 -9.18 26.21
C ASP A 281 0.04 -8.33 26.40
N GLY A 282 -0.38 -7.63 25.34
CA GLY A 282 -1.54 -6.73 25.37
C GLY A 282 -2.83 -7.33 24.81
N PHE A 283 -2.81 -8.57 24.32
CA PHE A 283 -3.93 -9.14 23.59
C PHE A 283 -4.19 -10.61 23.97
N VAL A 284 -5.46 -10.99 23.98
CA VAL A 284 -5.86 -12.40 23.95
C VAL A 284 -6.44 -12.66 22.57
N VAL A 285 -5.84 -13.60 21.83
CA VAL A 285 -6.35 -14.03 20.53
C VAL A 285 -6.81 -15.47 20.65
N SER A 286 -8.02 -15.74 20.19
CA SER A 286 -8.63 -17.05 20.18
C SER A 286 -9.50 -17.23 18.94
N GLU A 287 -9.99 -18.44 18.72
CA GLU A 287 -10.99 -18.75 17.71
C GLU A 287 -12.28 -19.13 18.43
N ILE A 288 -13.40 -18.54 18.02
CA ILE A 288 -14.75 -18.86 18.52
C ILE A 288 -15.21 -20.17 17.88
N GLU A 289 -15.04 -20.25 16.56
CA GLU A 289 -15.28 -21.41 15.71
C GLU A 289 -14.42 -21.25 14.44
N GLU A 290 -14.28 -22.33 13.65
CA GLU A 290 -13.45 -22.31 12.44
C GLU A 290 -13.77 -21.11 11.54
N GLY A 291 -12.77 -20.26 11.33
CA GLY A 291 -12.88 -19.06 10.49
C GLY A 291 -13.47 -17.82 11.17
N PHE A 292 -13.73 -17.89 12.48
CA PHE A 292 -14.18 -16.75 13.28
C PHE A 292 -13.23 -16.49 14.46
N ALA A 293 -12.30 -15.56 14.26
CA ALA A 293 -11.31 -15.17 15.26
C ALA A 293 -11.85 -14.12 16.23
N HIS A 294 -11.31 -14.09 17.45
CA HIS A 294 -11.62 -13.13 18.51
C HIS A 294 -10.33 -12.54 19.07
N VAL A 295 -10.19 -11.24 18.92
CA VAL A 295 -9.07 -10.43 19.41
C VAL A 295 -9.56 -9.56 20.55
N GLN A 296 -9.02 -9.77 21.75
CA GLN A 296 -9.39 -9.02 22.94
C GLN A 296 -8.24 -8.18 23.44
N PHE A 297 -8.48 -6.91 23.74
CA PHE A 297 -7.52 -6.07 24.44
C PHE A 297 -7.41 -6.53 25.90
N ASN A 298 -6.19 -6.68 26.40
CA ASN A 298 -5.90 -7.27 27.71
C ASN A 298 -4.79 -6.54 28.47
N ARG A 299 -5.01 -5.26 28.77
CA ARG A 299 -4.16 -4.46 29.66
C ARG A 299 -5.00 -3.85 30.79
N PRO A 300 -5.49 -4.66 31.75
CA PRO A 300 -6.41 -4.20 32.80
C PRO A 300 -5.83 -3.11 33.69
N LYS A 301 -4.52 -3.11 33.93
CA LYS A 301 -3.84 -2.14 34.83
C LYS A 301 -3.90 -0.70 34.31
N ASN A 302 -4.00 -0.49 33.00
CA ASN A 302 -4.01 0.84 32.38
C ASN A 302 -5.23 1.06 31.48
N LEU A 303 -6.33 0.32 31.72
CA LEU A 303 -7.59 0.48 30.99
C LEU A 303 -7.45 0.31 29.46
N ASN A 304 -6.55 -0.60 29.04
CA ASN A 304 -6.20 -0.80 27.64
C ASN A 304 -5.67 0.45 26.93
N ALA A 305 -4.91 1.30 27.63
CA ALA A 305 -4.13 2.32 26.94
C ALA A 305 -3.11 1.65 25.99
N PHE A 306 -2.86 2.22 24.81
CA PHE A 306 -1.93 1.67 23.82
C PHE A 306 -0.55 2.29 23.95
N SER A 307 0.49 1.48 24.11
CA SER A 307 1.87 1.91 23.88
C SER A 307 2.29 1.65 22.42
N THR A 308 3.52 2.05 22.08
CA THR A 308 4.14 1.81 20.79
C THR A 308 4.09 0.34 20.37
N LYS A 309 4.51 -0.56 21.27
CA LYS A 309 4.45 -1.99 21.01
C LYS A 309 3.01 -2.47 20.78
N ASN A 310 2.03 -1.95 21.51
CA ASN A 310 0.66 -2.46 21.40
C ASN A 310 -0.03 -2.09 20.09
N TRP A 311 0.21 -0.89 19.54
CA TRP A 311 -0.35 -0.59 18.24
C TRP A 311 0.33 -1.37 17.12
N GLN A 312 1.64 -1.67 17.25
CA GLN A 312 2.35 -2.54 16.32
C GLN A 312 1.78 -3.96 16.35
N ASP A 313 1.66 -4.54 17.55
CA ASP A 313 1.09 -5.87 17.78
C ASP A 313 -0.34 -5.95 17.24
N TYR A 314 -1.18 -4.92 17.46
CA TYR A 314 -2.54 -4.87 16.93
C TYR A 314 -2.59 -4.99 15.39
N GLY A 315 -1.76 -4.21 14.69
CA GLY A 315 -1.67 -4.27 13.24
C GLY A 315 -1.18 -5.64 12.75
N GLU A 316 -0.13 -6.17 13.39
CA GLU A 316 0.44 -7.48 13.08
C GLU A 316 -0.59 -8.61 13.24
N ILE A 317 -1.31 -8.65 14.36
CA ILE A 317 -2.35 -9.66 14.64
C ILE A 317 -3.39 -9.66 13.52
N LEU A 318 -3.90 -8.48 13.15
CA LEU A 318 -4.96 -8.37 12.15
C LEU A 318 -4.48 -8.76 10.74
N TYR A 319 -3.26 -8.37 10.35
CA TYR A 319 -2.70 -8.80 9.07
C TYR A 319 -2.38 -10.29 9.02
N LYS A 320 -1.95 -10.87 10.15
CA LYS A 320 -1.70 -12.31 10.26
C LYS A 320 -3.00 -13.11 10.11
N LEU A 321 -4.07 -12.68 10.79
CA LEU A 321 -5.40 -13.27 10.65
C LEU A 321 -5.94 -13.11 9.21
N ASP A 322 -5.75 -11.94 8.58
CA ASP A 322 -6.20 -11.71 7.20
C ASP A 322 -5.45 -12.52 6.13
N ALA A 323 -4.17 -12.82 6.39
CA ALA A 323 -3.36 -13.65 5.53
C ALA A 323 -3.81 -15.12 5.54
N ASP A 324 -4.40 -15.58 6.65
CA ASP A 324 -5.01 -16.91 6.74
C ASP A 324 -6.35 -16.95 5.99
N SER A 325 -6.39 -17.71 4.90
CA SER A 325 -7.59 -17.89 4.08
C SER A 325 -8.76 -18.56 4.82
N SER A 326 -8.50 -19.22 5.95
CA SER A 326 -9.56 -19.82 6.79
C SER A 326 -10.34 -18.74 7.55
N THR A 327 -9.70 -17.62 7.90
CA THR A 327 -10.34 -16.55 8.67
C THR A 327 -11.32 -15.76 7.79
N LYS A 328 -12.59 -15.76 8.18
CA LYS A 328 -13.68 -15.05 7.50
C LYS A 328 -14.20 -13.86 8.27
N VAL A 329 -14.10 -13.85 9.60
CA VAL A 329 -14.60 -12.77 10.46
C VAL A 329 -13.68 -12.60 11.67
N ILE A 330 -13.53 -11.36 12.15
CA ILE A 330 -12.77 -11.05 13.37
C ILE A 330 -13.65 -10.24 14.33
N LEU A 331 -13.84 -10.72 15.56
CA LEU A 331 -14.41 -9.94 16.67
C LEU A 331 -13.29 -9.22 17.42
N ILE A 332 -13.42 -7.91 17.61
CA ILE A 332 -12.53 -7.08 18.42
C ILE A 332 -13.29 -6.63 19.66
N SER A 333 -12.75 -6.88 20.84
CA SER A 333 -13.38 -6.49 22.11
C SER A 333 -12.36 -6.30 23.22
N SER A 334 -12.81 -6.22 24.48
CA SER A 334 -11.96 -6.01 25.65
C SER A 334 -12.22 -7.06 26.73
N THR A 335 -11.15 -7.47 27.41
CA THR A 335 -11.24 -8.24 28.67
C THR A 335 -11.57 -7.35 29.88
N VAL A 336 -11.49 -6.02 29.72
CA VAL A 336 -11.63 -5.03 30.79
C VAL A 336 -13.04 -4.47 30.76
N ALA A 337 -13.91 -4.90 31.68
CA ALA A 337 -15.33 -4.53 31.70
C ALA A 337 -15.59 -3.00 31.67
N LYS A 338 -14.76 -2.22 32.36
CA LYS A 338 -14.89 -0.75 32.46
C LYS A 338 -14.30 0.04 31.29
N SER A 339 -13.61 -0.60 30.35
CA SER A 339 -12.89 0.10 29.28
C SER A 339 -12.67 -0.79 28.07
N PHE A 340 -13.15 -0.36 26.91
CA PHE A 340 -12.62 -0.83 25.65
C PHE A 340 -11.19 -0.35 25.50
N SER A 341 -10.97 0.97 25.54
CA SER A 341 -9.65 1.59 25.65
C SER A 341 -9.74 3.05 26.13
N SER A 342 -8.82 3.42 27.02
CA SER A 342 -8.63 4.81 27.44
C SER A 342 -7.77 5.65 26.48
N GLY A 343 -7.36 5.10 25.33
CA GLY A 343 -6.61 5.81 24.29
C GLY A 343 -5.11 5.52 24.29
N LEU A 344 -4.31 6.51 23.90
CA LEU A 344 -2.86 6.43 23.89
C LEU A 344 -2.28 6.42 25.32
N ASP A 345 -1.23 5.64 25.57
CA ASP A 345 -0.47 5.71 26.81
C ASP A 345 0.32 7.03 26.88
N LEU A 346 -0.12 7.94 27.74
CA LEU A 346 0.45 9.29 27.83
C LEU A 346 1.93 9.30 28.19
N LYS A 347 2.44 8.29 28.91
CA LYS A 347 3.87 8.23 29.24
C LYS A 347 4.69 7.95 27.99
N ASP A 348 4.24 7.00 27.18
CA ASP A 348 4.87 6.66 25.90
C ASP A 348 4.78 7.84 24.91
N ALA A 349 3.61 8.49 24.87
CA ALA A 349 3.39 9.70 24.06
C ALA A 349 4.32 10.85 24.45
N MET A 350 4.54 11.09 25.75
CA MET A 350 5.44 12.15 26.21
C MET A 350 6.89 11.94 25.78
N VAL A 351 7.36 10.69 25.76
CA VAL A 351 8.72 10.37 25.27
C VAL A 351 8.87 10.76 23.79
N LEU A 352 7.82 10.54 22.99
CA LEU A 352 7.80 10.92 21.58
C LEU A 352 7.73 12.44 21.39
N PHE A 353 6.86 13.13 22.14
CA PHE A 353 6.67 14.58 22.02
C PHE A 353 7.84 15.41 22.52
N GLN A 354 8.58 14.92 23.52
CA GLN A 354 9.71 15.65 24.10
C GLN A 354 11.01 15.51 23.28
N GLY A 355 11.04 14.65 22.26
CA GLY A 355 12.14 14.52 21.30
C GLY A 355 13.51 14.53 21.95
N GLY A 356 13.95 13.37 22.50
CA GLY A 356 15.28 13.16 23.09
C GLY A 356 15.68 14.07 24.27
N GLY A 357 14.86 15.07 24.64
CA GLY A 357 15.15 16.01 25.72
C GLY A 357 16.22 17.06 25.35
N LYS A 358 16.91 17.61 26.36
CA LYS A 358 17.94 18.65 26.18
C LYS A 358 19.17 18.17 25.39
N ASP A 359 19.34 16.86 25.26
CA ASP A 359 20.48 16.22 24.59
C ASP A 359 20.14 15.77 23.16
N ASP A 360 18.95 16.09 22.63
CA ASP A 360 18.60 15.79 21.25
C ASP A 360 19.34 16.73 20.28
N THR A 361 20.41 16.20 19.67
CA THR A 361 21.25 16.93 18.71
C THR A 361 20.67 16.94 17.29
N ARG A 362 19.55 16.24 17.06
CA ARG A 362 18.95 16.12 15.73
C ARG A 362 18.40 17.46 15.25
N ASP A 363 18.58 17.72 13.96
CA ASP A 363 18.03 18.93 13.38
C ASP A 363 16.48 18.87 13.27
N PHE A 364 15.86 19.98 12.87
CA PHE A 364 14.41 20.02 12.71
C PHE A 364 13.89 18.99 11.71
N LYS A 365 14.61 18.79 10.60
CA LYS A 365 14.19 17.89 9.52
C LYS A 365 14.26 16.44 10.00
N GLU A 366 15.30 16.04 10.70
CA GLU A 366 15.45 14.68 11.25
C GLU A 366 14.36 14.37 12.29
N ARG A 367 14.08 15.31 13.20
CA ARG A 367 12.98 15.15 14.18
C ARG A 367 11.62 15.08 13.49
N TYR A 368 11.39 15.93 12.49
CA TYR A 368 10.16 15.92 11.70
C TYR A 368 9.99 14.61 10.93
N ASP A 369 11.00 14.17 10.18
CA ASP A 369 10.97 12.96 9.36
C ASP A 369 10.72 11.73 10.26
N GLY A 370 11.39 11.66 11.42
CA GLY A 370 11.18 10.59 12.40
C GLY A 370 9.77 10.56 12.98
N LEU A 371 9.24 11.71 13.39
CA LEU A 371 7.88 11.80 13.93
C LEU A 371 6.83 11.52 12.85
N ASN A 372 7.01 12.04 11.64
CA ASN A 372 6.11 11.79 10.51
C ASN A 372 6.08 10.30 10.16
N LYS A 373 7.24 9.63 10.13
CA LYS A 373 7.32 8.19 9.95
C LYS A 373 6.58 7.43 11.06
N TYR A 374 6.80 7.82 12.32
CA TYR A 374 6.11 7.20 13.45
C TYR A 374 4.58 7.32 13.32
N ILE A 375 4.08 8.52 13.05
CA ILE A 375 2.64 8.79 12.88
C ILE A 375 2.08 7.96 11.72
N THR A 376 2.78 7.89 10.59
CA THR A 376 2.31 7.13 9.42
C THR A 376 2.33 5.61 9.64
N ASP A 377 3.34 5.08 10.33
CA ASP A 377 3.36 3.67 10.76
C ASP A 377 2.21 3.37 11.73
N PHE A 378 1.90 4.30 12.64
CA PHE A 378 0.82 4.16 13.61
C PHE A 378 -0.57 4.22 12.93
N GLN A 379 -0.79 5.19 12.02
CA GLN A 379 -1.96 5.25 11.13
C GLN A 379 -2.14 3.95 10.33
N HIS A 380 -1.03 3.37 9.85
CA HIS A 380 -1.05 2.10 9.19
C HIS A 380 -1.57 1.03 10.15
N ALA A 381 -0.91 0.77 11.28
CA ALA A 381 -1.33 -0.31 12.16
C ALA A 381 -2.79 -0.19 12.64
N ILE A 382 -3.22 1.01 13.06
CA ILE A 382 -4.58 1.24 13.58
C ILE A 382 -5.64 1.18 12.49
N GLY A 383 -5.32 1.64 11.28
CA GLY A 383 -6.22 1.59 10.13
C GLY A 383 -6.34 0.19 9.50
N ALA A 384 -5.69 -0.84 10.03
CA ALA A 384 -5.72 -2.20 9.46
C ALA A 384 -7.13 -2.75 9.20
N PRO A 385 -8.13 -2.59 10.10
CA PRO A 385 -9.49 -3.09 9.86
C PRO A 385 -10.15 -2.55 8.59
N ALA A 386 -9.79 -1.33 8.15
CA ALA A 386 -10.30 -0.73 6.92
C ALA A 386 -9.60 -1.26 5.65
N ARG A 387 -8.41 -1.89 5.76
CA ARG A 387 -7.62 -2.34 4.59
C ARG A 387 -7.60 -3.86 4.40
N ILE A 388 -7.70 -4.63 5.48
CA ILE A 388 -7.78 -6.08 5.40
C ILE A 388 -9.06 -6.52 4.67
N LYS A 389 -9.08 -7.67 3.99
CA LYS A 389 -10.28 -8.19 3.30
C LYS A 389 -11.28 -8.82 4.28
N THR A 390 -10.82 -9.23 5.46
CA THR A 390 -11.62 -9.87 6.50
C THR A 390 -12.44 -8.84 7.30
N PRO A 391 -13.78 -8.91 7.36
CA PRO A 391 -14.59 -7.96 8.12
C PRO A 391 -14.36 -8.06 9.63
N THR A 392 -14.55 -6.93 10.30
CA THR A 392 -14.38 -6.81 11.75
C THR A 392 -15.68 -6.38 12.43
N ILE A 393 -15.99 -7.01 13.55
CA ILE A 393 -17.04 -6.59 14.48
C ILE A 393 -16.35 -6.02 15.71
N CYS A 394 -16.68 -4.79 16.12
CA CYS A 394 -16.08 -4.12 17.28
C CYS A 394 -17.11 -3.94 18.39
N LEU A 395 -16.85 -4.50 19.57
CA LEU A 395 -17.68 -4.34 20.77
C LEU A 395 -17.07 -3.29 21.71
N LEU A 396 -17.74 -2.16 21.82
CA LEU A 396 -17.31 -0.95 22.51
C LEU A 396 -17.96 -0.89 23.90
N ASN A 397 -17.23 -1.30 24.93
CA ASN A 397 -17.70 -1.25 26.32
C ASN A 397 -17.03 -0.14 27.14
N GLY A 398 -17.70 0.37 28.17
CA GLY A 398 -17.14 1.36 29.09
C GLY A 398 -16.42 2.54 28.39
N LEU A 399 -15.20 2.86 28.80
CA LEU A 399 -14.42 3.97 28.20
C LEU A 399 -13.95 3.66 26.77
N ASN A 400 -14.19 4.62 25.88
CA ASN A 400 -13.78 4.65 24.47
C ASN A 400 -13.22 6.05 24.14
N LEU A 401 -11.97 6.31 24.53
CA LEU A 401 -11.38 7.65 24.47
C LEU A 401 -10.25 7.73 23.44
N GLY A 402 -10.20 8.84 22.69
CA GLY A 402 -9.14 9.14 21.72
C GLY A 402 -8.92 8.00 20.72
N LEU A 403 -7.73 7.38 20.76
CA LEU A 403 -7.35 6.22 19.94
C LEU A 403 -8.40 5.11 19.83
N ALA A 404 -9.23 4.91 20.86
CA ALA A 404 -10.36 3.97 20.79
C ALA A 404 -11.30 4.27 19.61
N LEU A 405 -11.51 5.55 19.29
CA LEU A 405 -12.32 6.01 18.16
C LEU A 405 -11.58 5.90 16.82
N ASP A 406 -10.25 6.09 16.80
CA ASP A 406 -9.43 5.81 15.61
C ASP A 406 -9.49 4.33 15.21
N ILE A 407 -9.42 3.44 16.21
CA ILE A 407 -9.58 1.99 16.04
C ILE A 407 -10.98 1.66 15.54
N SER A 408 -12.01 2.06 16.30
CA SER A 408 -13.38 1.63 16.03
C SER A 408 -13.95 2.24 14.74
N SER A 409 -13.57 3.46 14.37
CA SER A 409 -13.95 4.06 13.08
C SER A 409 -13.35 3.33 11.87
N ALA A 410 -12.29 2.55 12.03
CA ALA A 410 -11.74 1.71 10.97
C ALA A 410 -12.48 0.37 10.80
N THR A 411 -13.25 -0.07 11.81
CA THR A 411 -13.90 -1.39 11.81
C THR A 411 -15.14 -1.46 10.92
N THR A 412 -15.56 -2.67 10.53
CA THR A 412 -16.69 -2.86 9.61
C THR A 412 -18.03 -2.65 10.32
N ILE A 413 -18.21 -3.27 11.48
CA ILE A 413 -19.43 -3.22 12.29
C ILE A 413 -19.06 -2.78 13.72
N ARG A 414 -19.87 -1.92 14.32
CA ARG A 414 -19.71 -1.45 15.70
C ARG A 414 -20.95 -1.73 16.53
N VAL A 415 -20.77 -2.25 17.72
CA VAL A 415 -21.78 -2.49 18.75
C VAL A 415 -21.29 -1.84 20.05
N ALA A 416 -22.16 -1.20 20.82
CA ALA A 416 -21.78 -0.60 22.10
C ALA A 416 -22.60 -1.16 23.25
N THR A 417 -21.99 -1.26 24.43
CA THR A 417 -22.73 -1.53 25.66
C THR A 417 -23.39 -0.24 26.17
N GLN A 418 -24.43 -0.38 26.99
CA GLN A 418 -25.19 0.77 27.51
C GLN A 418 -24.33 1.75 28.31
N ASP A 419 -23.29 1.23 29.00
CA ASP A 419 -22.36 2.02 29.81
C ASP A 419 -21.22 2.66 29.00
N ALA A 420 -21.18 2.46 27.68
CA ALA A 420 -20.13 2.99 26.83
C ALA A 420 -20.14 4.53 26.81
N LYS A 421 -18.93 5.10 26.94
CA LYS A 421 -18.66 6.54 26.89
C LYS A 421 -17.57 6.83 25.87
N PHE A 422 -17.88 7.70 24.93
CA PHE A 422 -17.02 8.05 23.81
C PHE A 422 -16.42 9.44 24.00
N SER A 423 -15.28 9.74 23.37
CA SER A 423 -14.71 11.10 23.31
C SER A 423 -13.57 11.18 22.29
N ILE A 424 -13.61 12.17 21.39
CA ILE A 424 -12.44 12.57 20.58
C ILE A 424 -11.58 13.45 21.49
N ARG A 425 -10.62 12.84 22.18
CA ARG A 425 -9.98 13.42 23.38
C ARG A 425 -8.75 14.27 23.06
N GLU A 426 -8.19 14.14 21.88
CA GLU A 426 -6.93 14.74 21.44
C GLU A 426 -6.93 16.26 21.58
N ILE A 427 -8.07 16.92 21.30
CA ILE A 427 -8.20 18.36 21.42
C ILE A 427 -7.99 18.86 22.85
N LYS A 428 -8.28 18.04 23.87
CA LYS A 428 -8.07 18.39 25.29
C LYS A 428 -6.60 18.35 25.70
N VAL A 429 -5.74 17.71 24.91
CA VAL A 429 -4.28 17.67 25.13
C VAL A 429 -3.52 18.53 24.12
N GLY A 430 -4.24 19.35 23.33
CA GLY A 430 -3.62 20.28 22.37
C GLY A 430 -3.12 19.61 21.09
N ILE A 431 -3.68 18.45 20.75
CA ILE A 431 -3.27 17.65 19.58
C ILE A 431 -4.46 17.53 18.64
N ILE A 432 -4.21 17.59 17.33
CA ILE A 432 -5.21 17.26 16.32
C ILE A 432 -5.26 15.74 16.24
N ALA A 433 -6.44 15.12 16.34
CA ALA A 433 -6.55 13.68 16.17
C ALA A 433 -6.09 13.27 14.75
N ASP A 434 -5.01 12.51 14.69
CA ASP A 434 -4.21 12.30 13.47
C ASP A 434 -4.07 10.82 13.07
N ILE A 435 -4.62 9.89 13.85
CA ILE A 435 -4.50 8.44 13.56
C ILE A 435 -5.59 7.93 12.62
N GLY A 436 -6.73 8.62 12.54
CA GLY A 436 -7.70 8.45 11.47
C GLY A 436 -9.16 8.76 11.80
N VAL A 437 -9.49 9.03 13.06
CA VAL A 437 -10.88 9.27 13.50
C VAL A 437 -11.52 10.44 12.74
N LEU A 438 -10.80 11.54 12.52
CA LEU A 438 -11.31 12.71 11.77
C LEU A 438 -11.45 12.45 10.28
N GLN A 439 -10.72 11.46 9.75
CA GLN A 439 -10.76 11.08 8.34
C GLN A 439 -11.85 10.05 8.05
N ARG A 440 -12.22 9.22 9.03
CA ARG A 440 -13.19 8.12 8.86
C ARG A 440 -14.59 8.44 9.37
N LEU A 441 -14.72 9.03 10.56
CA LEU A 441 -16.04 9.31 11.15
C LEU A 441 -16.99 10.05 10.21
N PRO A 442 -16.57 11.12 9.49
CA PRO A 442 -17.47 11.87 8.61
C PRO A 442 -18.18 11.01 7.56
N SER A 443 -17.53 9.95 7.05
CA SER A 443 -18.08 9.06 6.02
C SER A 443 -19.02 7.98 6.56
N ILE A 444 -19.05 7.77 7.89
CA ILE A 444 -19.78 6.65 8.52
C ILE A 444 -20.84 7.10 9.53
N VAL A 445 -21.07 8.41 9.67
CA VAL A 445 -22.09 8.97 10.56
C VAL A 445 -23.11 9.81 9.81
N ASN A 446 -24.30 9.96 10.40
CA ASN A 446 -25.43 10.64 9.76
C ASN A 446 -25.54 12.15 10.11
N ASN A 447 -24.81 12.65 11.10
CA ASN A 447 -24.93 14.03 11.58
C ASN A 447 -23.57 14.72 11.75
N GLN A 448 -23.17 15.45 10.71
CA GLN A 448 -21.89 16.16 10.66
C GLN A 448 -21.81 17.30 11.68
N SER A 449 -22.92 17.99 11.95
CA SER A 449 -22.91 19.09 12.93
C SER A 449 -22.63 18.58 14.34
N ARG A 450 -23.23 17.44 14.71
CA ARG A 450 -23.01 16.82 16.01
C ARG A 450 -21.60 16.22 16.12
N LEU A 451 -21.11 15.59 15.05
CA LEU A 451 -19.71 15.16 14.97
C LEU A 451 -18.73 16.32 15.18
N ASN A 452 -18.95 17.45 14.50
CA ASN A 452 -18.11 18.65 14.66
C ASN A 452 -18.11 19.17 16.10
N GLN A 453 -19.27 19.18 16.76
CA GLN A 453 -19.36 19.53 18.17
C GLN A 453 -18.50 18.59 19.03
N TYR A 454 -18.62 17.28 18.88
CA TYR A 454 -17.82 16.34 19.66
C TYR A 454 -16.32 16.45 19.39
N ALA A 455 -15.92 16.68 18.14
CA ALA A 455 -14.52 16.89 17.77
C ALA A 455 -13.94 18.20 18.33
N LEU A 456 -14.71 19.30 18.30
CA LEU A 456 -14.24 20.62 18.75
C LEU A 456 -14.35 20.84 20.26
N THR A 457 -15.23 20.10 20.94
CA THR A 457 -15.39 20.20 22.39
C THR A 457 -14.60 19.15 23.15
N GLY A 458 -14.32 17.99 22.54
CA GLY A 458 -13.74 16.83 23.22
C GLY A 458 -14.57 16.36 24.42
N GLU A 459 -15.88 16.59 24.42
CA GLU A 459 -16.78 16.17 25.48
C GLU A 459 -16.99 14.64 25.51
N ASN A 460 -17.63 14.16 26.57
CA ASN A 460 -18.08 12.77 26.65
C ASN A 460 -19.48 12.65 26.07
N TRP A 461 -19.76 11.54 25.40
CA TRP A 461 -21.05 11.23 24.81
C TRP A 461 -21.38 9.75 25.02
N SER A 462 -22.67 9.45 25.13
CA SER A 462 -23.19 8.16 25.57
C SER A 462 -23.32 7.14 24.45
N ALA A 463 -23.60 5.89 24.79
CA ALA A 463 -24.01 4.86 23.84
C ALA A 463 -25.25 5.24 23.02
N GLN A 464 -26.20 5.94 23.63
CA GLN A 464 -27.38 6.43 22.91
C GLN A 464 -27.00 7.53 21.91
N ASP A 465 -26.10 8.44 22.29
CA ASP A 465 -25.61 9.47 21.35
C ASP A 465 -24.84 8.85 20.18
N ALA A 466 -24.08 7.78 20.43
CA ALA A 466 -23.38 7.03 19.39
C ALA A 466 -24.37 6.33 18.45
N TRP A 467 -25.48 5.80 18.97
CA TRP A 467 -26.57 5.25 18.16
C TRP A 467 -27.24 6.33 17.31
N ASP A 468 -27.61 7.46 17.92
CA ASP A 468 -28.28 8.57 17.23
C ASP A 468 -27.41 9.15 16.12
N LEU A 469 -26.09 9.22 16.34
CA LEU A 469 -25.11 9.63 15.32
C LEU A 469 -24.96 8.61 14.18
N GLY A 470 -25.49 7.40 14.33
CA GLY A 470 -25.29 6.29 13.39
C GLY A 470 -23.91 5.64 13.48
N PHE A 471 -23.14 5.95 14.53
CA PHE A 471 -21.81 5.40 14.72
C PHE A 471 -21.86 3.91 15.11
N VAL A 472 -22.83 3.49 15.92
CA VAL A 472 -23.01 2.08 16.30
C VAL A 472 -24.29 1.50 15.74
N SER A 473 -24.23 0.22 15.37
CA SER A 473 -25.34 -0.54 14.77
C SER A 473 -26.27 -1.18 15.80
N LYS A 474 -25.87 -1.20 17.08
CA LYS A 474 -26.64 -1.73 18.20
C LYS A 474 -26.09 -1.21 19.53
N VAL A 475 -27.01 -0.92 20.46
CA VAL A 475 -26.70 -0.78 21.88
C VAL A 475 -27.21 -2.01 22.63
N VAL A 476 -26.36 -2.63 23.43
CA VAL A 476 -26.64 -3.84 24.23
C VAL A 476 -26.50 -3.55 25.72
N PRO A 477 -27.15 -4.32 26.62
CA PRO A 477 -27.15 -4.00 28.05
C PRO A 477 -25.76 -3.94 28.69
N ASP A 478 -24.90 -4.91 28.41
CA ASP A 478 -23.61 -5.07 29.08
C ASP A 478 -22.60 -5.84 28.22
N LEU A 479 -21.36 -5.95 28.70
CA LEU A 479 -20.28 -6.61 27.96
C LEU A 479 -20.59 -8.10 27.66
N LYS A 480 -21.23 -8.82 28.60
CA LYS A 480 -21.52 -10.24 28.42
C LYS A 480 -22.52 -10.44 27.28
N SER A 481 -23.69 -9.79 27.39
CA SER A 481 -24.72 -9.80 26.35
C SER A 481 -24.21 -9.25 25.01
N GLY A 482 -23.25 -8.32 25.04
CA GLY A 482 -22.57 -7.85 23.84
C GLY A 482 -21.67 -8.88 23.17
N ILE A 483 -20.93 -9.68 23.94
CA ILE A 483 -20.14 -10.79 23.40
C ILE A 483 -21.07 -11.84 22.78
N ASP A 484 -22.17 -12.17 23.44
CA ASP A 484 -23.16 -13.12 22.92
C ASP A 484 -23.75 -12.62 21.59
N TYR A 485 -24.22 -11.36 21.54
CA TYR A 485 -24.77 -10.75 20.32
C TYR A 485 -23.75 -10.70 19.17
N CYS A 486 -22.51 -10.26 19.45
CA CYS A 486 -21.46 -10.18 18.43
C CYS A 486 -21.04 -11.57 17.94
N THR A 487 -21.12 -12.59 18.80
CA THR A 487 -20.85 -13.98 18.43
C THR A 487 -21.92 -14.48 17.47
N GLU A 488 -23.20 -14.33 17.80
CA GLU A 488 -24.31 -14.72 16.92
C GLU A 488 -24.23 -14.00 15.56
N LEU A 489 -23.94 -12.69 15.58
CA LEU A 489 -23.76 -11.90 14.37
C LEU A 489 -22.59 -12.41 13.51
N GLY A 490 -21.44 -12.67 14.13
CA GLY A 490 -20.26 -13.17 13.42
C GLY A 490 -20.46 -14.57 12.87
N GLN A 491 -21.13 -15.47 13.59
CA GLN A 491 -21.52 -16.80 13.13
C GLN A 491 -22.44 -16.72 11.90
N SER A 492 -23.43 -15.82 11.93
CA SER A 492 -24.30 -15.58 10.77
C SER A 492 -23.54 -15.06 9.55
N ILE A 493 -22.45 -14.30 9.73
CA ILE A 493 -21.58 -13.90 8.62
C ILE A 493 -20.76 -15.13 8.15
N ASN A 494 -20.22 -15.91 9.09
CA ASN A 494 -19.31 -17.04 8.85
C ASN A 494 -19.95 -18.19 8.04
N THR A 495 -21.28 -18.32 8.04
CA THR A 495 -22.02 -19.29 7.19
C THR A 495 -21.86 -19.01 5.70
N ASN A 496 -21.47 -17.79 5.31
CA ASN A 496 -21.29 -17.41 3.91
C ASN A 496 -19.93 -17.88 3.37
N LYS A 497 -19.80 -17.88 2.04
CA LYS A 497 -18.52 -18.16 1.37
C LYS A 497 -17.53 -17.03 1.63
N ALA A 498 -16.27 -17.38 1.87
CA ALA A 498 -15.22 -16.42 2.21
C ALA A 498 -15.08 -15.30 1.16
N TRP A 499 -15.10 -15.65 -0.13
CA TRP A 499 -14.99 -14.68 -1.21
C TRP A 499 -16.18 -13.72 -1.26
N THR A 500 -17.39 -14.17 -0.91
CA THR A 500 -18.59 -13.32 -0.86
C THR A 500 -18.48 -12.32 0.28
N ILE A 501 -18.07 -12.78 1.47
CA ILE A 501 -17.85 -11.92 2.64
C ILE A 501 -16.80 -10.83 2.32
N GLN A 502 -15.65 -11.24 1.79
CA GLN A 502 -14.54 -10.35 1.45
C GLN A 502 -14.93 -9.37 0.32
N GLY A 503 -15.59 -9.86 -0.73
CA GLY A 503 -16.07 -9.05 -1.84
C GLY A 503 -17.08 -7.99 -1.38
N THR A 504 -18.05 -8.36 -0.55
CA THR A 504 -19.02 -7.42 0.03
C THR A 504 -18.34 -6.33 0.86
N LYS A 505 -17.41 -6.71 1.75
CA LYS A 505 -16.65 -5.74 2.55
C LYS A 505 -15.89 -4.78 1.65
N ASN A 506 -15.13 -5.30 0.69
CA ASN A 506 -14.28 -4.48 -0.18
C ASN A 506 -15.10 -3.49 -1.01
N SER A 507 -16.25 -3.91 -1.56
CA SER A 507 -17.14 -3.03 -2.31
C SER A 507 -17.70 -1.87 -1.45
N LEU A 508 -18.04 -2.13 -0.18
CA LEU A 508 -18.49 -1.06 0.73
C LEU A 508 -17.33 -0.12 1.09
N GLN A 509 -16.19 -0.70 1.47
CA GLN A 509 -15.03 0.03 1.94
C GLN A 509 -14.47 0.97 0.86
N GLN A 510 -14.45 0.54 -0.40
CA GLN A 510 -14.03 1.36 -1.52
C GLN A 510 -14.82 2.68 -1.62
N ILE A 511 -16.13 2.65 -1.34
CA ILE A 511 -16.97 3.85 -1.35
C ILE A 511 -16.67 4.72 -0.13
N TYR A 512 -16.47 4.12 1.05
CA TYR A 512 -16.09 4.85 2.26
C TYR A 512 -14.73 5.55 2.12
N ASP A 513 -13.81 4.97 1.34
CA ASP A 513 -12.51 5.54 1.02
C ASP A 513 -12.56 6.62 -0.08
N GLY A 514 -13.76 7.03 -0.52
CA GLY A 514 -13.97 8.07 -1.52
C GLY A 514 -13.91 7.58 -2.97
N GLY A 515 -13.96 6.26 -3.19
CA GLY A 515 -14.03 5.66 -4.50
C GLY A 515 -15.33 6.00 -5.26
N LEU A 516 -15.25 5.99 -6.58
CA LEU A 516 -16.42 6.23 -7.43
C LEU A 516 -17.30 4.97 -7.50
N VAL A 517 -18.61 5.17 -7.42
CA VAL A 517 -19.60 4.08 -7.59
C VAL A 517 -19.34 3.28 -8.87
N GLN A 518 -18.98 3.95 -9.97
CA GLN A 518 -18.73 3.28 -11.25
C GLN A 518 -17.50 2.38 -11.25
N ASP A 519 -16.48 2.69 -10.44
CA ASP A 519 -15.29 1.84 -10.35
C ASP A 519 -15.57 0.62 -9.48
N GLY A 520 -16.28 0.79 -8.36
CA GLY A 520 -16.75 -0.33 -7.55
C GLY A 520 -17.68 -1.28 -8.29
N LEU A 521 -18.56 -0.76 -9.16
CA LEU A 521 -19.42 -1.58 -10.03
C LEU A 521 -18.61 -2.42 -11.03
N LYS A 522 -17.51 -1.89 -11.59
CA LYS A 522 -16.64 -2.65 -12.50
C LYS A 522 -15.86 -3.75 -11.76
N GLU A 523 -15.30 -3.41 -10.61
CA GLU A 523 -14.51 -4.35 -9.80
C GLU A 523 -15.38 -5.51 -9.32
N VAL A 524 -16.57 -5.24 -8.77
CA VAL A 524 -17.46 -6.30 -8.30
C VAL A 524 -17.97 -7.17 -9.45
N ALA A 525 -18.13 -6.62 -10.66
CA ALA A 525 -18.50 -7.40 -11.84
C ALA A 525 -17.41 -8.43 -12.21
N ILE A 526 -16.13 -8.05 -12.14
CA ILE A 526 -14.99 -8.95 -12.39
C ILE A 526 -14.94 -10.07 -11.34
N VAL A 527 -15.03 -9.69 -10.05
CA VAL A 527 -14.99 -10.65 -8.94
C VAL A 527 -16.16 -11.63 -9.03
N ASN A 528 -17.38 -11.15 -9.31
CA ASN A 528 -18.55 -12.01 -9.46
C ASN A 528 -18.44 -12.92 -10.68
N ALA A 529 -18.00 -12.41 -11.84
CA ALA A 529 -17.86 -13.24 -13.04
C ALA A 529 -16.89 -14.41 -12.81
N PHE A 530 -15.77 -14.18 -12.13
CA PHE A 530 -14.80 -15.24 -11.81
C PHE A 530 -15.35 -16.27 -10.81
N ASN A 531 -15.98 -15.81 -9.73
CA ASN A 531 -16.38 -16.73 -8.65
C ASN A 531 -17.70 -17.46 -8.95
N ILE A 532 -18.66 -16.83 -9.65
CA ILE A 532 -19.92 -17.46 -10.01
C ILE A 532 -19.69 -18.62 -10.97
N ASP A 533 -18.83 -18.47 -11.97
CA ASP A 533 -18.52 -19.54 -12.92
C ASP A 533 -17.84 -20.73 -12.21
N ASN A 534 -16.88 -20.46 -11.32
CA ASN A 534 -16.24 -21.51 -10.53
C ASN A 534 -17.19 -22.26 -9.57
N ASP A 535 -18.14 -21.56 -8.96
CA ASP A 535 -19.03 -22.13 -7.95
C ASP A 535 -20.32 -22.74 -8.50
N PHE A 536 -20.85 -22.19 -9.59
CA PHE A 536 -22.17 -22.51 -10.14
C PHE A 536 -22.15 -22.85 -11.63
N GLY A 537 -21.01 -22.72 -12.30
CA GLY A 537 -20.85 -23.13 -13.68
C GLY A 537 -20.96 -24.65 -13.85
N PRO A 538 -21.23 -25.13 -15.07
CA PRO A 538 -21.22 -26.55 -15.36
C PRO A 538 -19.84 -27.14 -15.03
N LYS A 539 -19.80 -28.12 -14.12
CA LYS A 539 -18.59 -28.90 -13.85
C LYS A 539 -18.32 -29.79 -15.07
N LEU A 540 -17.23 -29.52 -15.78
CA LEU A 540 -16.74 -30.37 -16.88
C LEU A 540 -16.28 -31.74 -16.37
#